data_AF-A0A6P7HAU6-F1
#
_entry.id   AF-A0A6P7HAU6-F1
#
_cell.length_a   1.000
_cell.length_b   1.000
_cell.length_c   1.000
_cell.angle_alpha   90.00
_cell.angle_beta   90.00
_cell.angle_gamma   90.00
#
_symmetry.space_group_name_H-M   'P 1'
#
loop_
_entity.id
_entity.type
_entity.pdbx_description
1 polymer ?
#
loop_
_entity_poly.entity_id
_entity_poly.type
_entity_poly.pdbx_seq_one_letter_code
_entity_poly.pdbx_strand_id
1 'polypeptide(L)'
;MRHILTPSFTSSKMKMMFTLMVECAENFVTHFLKKDQDVFDVSIKDVTTRFANDVVASTAFGIRTDSLEEQDNEFYLMGREMTDFTSLRKGIKFFGFFIVPKILR
;
A
#
# COMPACT_ATOMS: atom_id res chain seq x y z
N MET A 1 20.66 6.32 -4.20
CA MET A 1 19.26 6.03 -3.78
C MET A 1 18.73 7.11 -2.84
N ARG A 2 19.18 7.23 -1.58
CA ARG A 2 18.65 8.24 -0.61
C ARG A 2 18.60 9.67 -1.16
N HIS A 3 19.71 10.19 -1.69
CA HIS A 3 19.77 11.57 -2.21
C HIS A 3 18.78 11.85 -3.37
N ILE A 4 18.38 10.82 -4.12
CA ILE A 4 17.42 10.93 -5.24
C ILE A 4 15.98 11.03 -4.69
N LEU A 5 15.69 10.32 -3.60
CA LEU A 5 14.34 10.24 -3.02
C LEU A 5 14.06 11.37 -2.02
N THR A 6 15.07 11.85 -1.29
CA THR A 6 14.90 12.91 -0.28
C THR A 6 14.09 14.13 -0.77
N PRO A 7 14.30 14.66 -2.00
CA PRO A 7 13.54 15.81 -2.50
C PRO A 7 12.02 15.57 -2.62
N SER A 8 11.59 14.31 -2.79
CA SER A 8 10.16 13.96 -2.89
C SER A 8 9.42 14.09 -1.55
N PHE A 9 10.14 14.10 -0.42
CA PHE A 9 9.58 14.13 0.93
C PHE A 9 9.77 15.48 1.65
N THR A 10 9.93 16.58 0.90
CA THR A 10 9.94 17.92 1.51
C THR A 10 8.56 18.28 2.07
N SER A 11 8.50 19.16 3.08
CA SER A 11 7.24 19.56 3.72
C SER A 11 6.20 20.10 2.71
N SER A 12 6.65 20.80 1.68
CA SER A 12 5.77 21.28 0.59
C SER A 12 5.14 20.11 -0.18
N LYS A 13 5.95 19.11 -0.58
CA LYS A 13 5.45 17.92 -1.28
C LYS A 13 4.55 17.07 -0.39
N MET A 14 4.90 16.89 0.88
CA MET A 14 4.05 16.19 1.86
C MET A 14 2.70 16.90 2.04
N LYS A 15 2.68 18.23 2.07
CA LYS A 15 1.43 19.01 2.15
C LYS A 15 0.55 18.82 0.92
N MET A 16 1.13 18.66 -0.27
CA MET A 16 0.37 18.33 -1.48
C MET A 16 -0.21 16.91 -1.42
N MET A 17 0.57 15.94 -0.92
CA MET A 17 0.11 14.54 -0.77
C MET A 17 -1.01 14.41 0.26
N PHE A 18 -1.05 15.30 1.26
CA PHE A 18 -2.04 15.26 2.34
C PHE A 18 -3.50 15.22 1.83
N THR A 19 -3.82 15.96 0.77
CA THR A 19 -5.17 15.94 0.18
C THR A 19 -5.56 14.54 -0.31
N LEU A 20 -4.62 13.80 -0.91
CA LEU A 20 -4.84 12.43 -1.36
C LEU A 20 -4.97 11.47 -0.17
N MET A 21 -4.19 11.69 0.89
CA MET A 21 -4.29 10.89 2.12
C MET A 21 -5.65 11.07 2.81
N VAL A 22 -6.18 12.29 2.82
CA VAL A 22 -7.51 12.61 3.37
C VAL A 22 -8.59 11.89 2.56
N GLU A 23 -8.52 11.91 1.24
CA GLU A 23 -9.47 11.20 0.40
C GLU A 23 -9.47 9.67 0.67
N CYS A 24 -8.28 9.06 0.80
CA CYS A 24 -8.18 7.66 1.22
C CYS A 24 -8.80 7.42 2.60
N ALA A 25 -8.64 8.36 3.55
CA ALA A 25 -9.18 8.24 4.89
C ALA A 25 -10.72 8.40 4.91
N GLU A 26 -11.27 9.30 4.10
CA GLU A 26 -12.71 9.46 3.92
C GLU A 26 -13.34 8.19 3.33
N ASN A 27 -12.69 7.57 2.34
CA ASN A 27 -13.13 6.28 1.78
C ASN A 27 -13.11 5.17 2.85
N PHE A 28 -12.02 5.09 3.63
CA PHE A 28 -11.90 4.15 4.74
C PHE A 28 -13.05 4.29 5.74
N VAL A 29 -13.33 5.51 6.21
CA VAL A 29 -14.42 5.78 7.18
C VAL A 29 -15.77 5.45 6.55
N THR A 30 -16.00 5.88 5.31
CA THR A 30 -17.25 5.65 4.58
C THR A 30 -17.55 4.16 4.41
N HIS A 31 -16.54 3.33 4.16
CA HIS A 31 -16.72 1.88 4.02
C HIS A 31 -17.32 1.24 5.29
N PHE A 32 -16.94 1.69 6.48
CA PHE A 32 -17.51 1.19 7.74
C PHE A 32 -18.87 1.81 8.04
N LEU A 33 -19.04 3.11 7.83
CA LEU A 33 -20.33 3.78 8.05
C LEU A 33 -21.46 3.19 7.20
N LYS A 34 -21.17 2.76 5.96
CA LYS A 34 -22.16 2.14 5.06
C LYS A 34 -22.70 0.79 5.54
N LYS A 35 -21.99 0.09 6.42
CA LYS A 35 -22.36 -1.26 6.85
C LYS A 35 -23.43 -1.28 7.95
N ASP A 36 -23.77 -0.12 8.53
CA ASP A 36 -24.83 0.04 9.55
C ASP A 36 -24.74 -1.02 10.67
N GLN A 37 -23.52 -1.22 11.19
CA GLN A 37 -23.21 -2.18 12.25
C GLN A 37 -22.58 -1.45 13.43
N ASP A 38 -23.05 -1.78 14.64
CA ASP A 38 -22.49 -1.23 15.89
C ASP A 38 -21.14 -1.85 16.26
N VAL A 39 -20.88 -3.08 15.81
CA VAL A 39 -19.66 -3.83 16.12
C VAL A 39 -19.11 -4.48 14.85
N PHE A 40 -17.83 -4.22 14.57
CA PHE A 40 -17.09 -4.81 13.47
C PHE A 40 -16.07 -5.81 13.99
N ASP A 41 -16.19 -7.07 13.58
CA ASP A 41 -15.12 -8.06 13.73
C ASP A 41 -14.21 -7.99 12.49
N VAL A 42 -13.10 -7.26 12.62
CA VAL A 42 -12.15 -7.04 11.52
C VAL A 42 -10.72 -7.26 11.97
N SER A 43 -9.92 -7.84 11.07
CA SER A 43 -8.47 -7.89 11.24
C SER A 43 -7.89 -6.50 11.04
N ILE A 44 -7.45 -5.86 12.14
CA ILE A 44 -6.82 -4.52 12.12
C ILE A 44 -5.64 -4.49 11.14
N LYS A 45 -4.84 -5.57 11.10
CA LYS A 45 -3.73 -5.68 10.15
C LYS A 45 -4.23 -5.58 8.71
N ASP A 46 -5.28 -6.31 8.35
CA ASP A 46 -5.80 -6.32 6.98
C ASP A 46 -6.31 -4.93 6.57
N VAL A 47 -7.20 -4.34 7.36
CA VAL A 47 -7.82 -3.05 7.04
C VAL A 47 -6.80 -1.91 6.99
N THR A 48 -5.83 -1.88 7.91
CA THR A 48 -4.78 -0.85 7.89
C THR A 48 -3.79 -1.06 6.74
N THR A 49 -3.49 -2.31 6.36
CA THR A 49 -2.62 -2.55 5.18
C THR A 49 -3.29 -2.14 3.88
N ARG A 50 -4.60 -2.35 3.74
CA ARG A 50 -5.40 -1.90 2.59
C ARG A 50 -5.44 -0.37 2.51
N PHE A 51 -5.70 0.30 3.63
CA PHE A 51 -5.61 1.76 3.70
C PHE A 51 -4.24 2.31 3.33
N ALA A 52 -3.17 1.75 3.91
CA ALA A 52 -1.80 2.17 3.61
C ALA A 52 -1.44 1.95 2.13
N ASN A 53 -1.93 0.85 1.55
CA ASN A 53 -1.76 0.56 0.12
C ASN A 53 -2.42 1.63 -0.75
N ASP A 54 -3.67 2.02 -0.46
CA ASP A 54 -4.37 3.05 -1.23
C ASP A 54 -3.67 4.42 -1.12
N VAL A 55 -3.16 4.76 0.07
CA VAL A 55 -2.36 5.98 0.25
C VAL A 55 -1.09 5.96 -0.61
N VAL A 56 -0.38 4.83 -0.66
CA VAL A 56 0.83 4.68 -1.47
C VAL A 56 0.50 4.69 -2.97
N ALA A 57 -0.53 3.96 -3.40
CA ALA A 57 -0.99 3.93 -4.79
C ALA A 57 -1.32 5.35 -5.28
N SER A 58 -2.07 6.11 -4.48
CA SER A 58 -2.51 7.46 -4.82
C SER A 58 -1.34 8.45 -4.81
N THR A 59 -0.53 8.46 -3.75
CA THR A 59 0.48 9.50 -3.57
C THR A 59 1.79 9.25 -4.32
N ALA A 60 2.21 8.00 -4.48
CA ALA A 60 3.49 7.67 -5.12
C ALA A 60 3.33 7.30 -6.60
N PHE A 61 2.21 6.69 -6.98
CA PHE A 61 1.96 6.20 -8.35
C PHE A 61 0.86 6.97 -9.08
N GLY A 62 0.10 7.82 -8.39
CA GLY A 62 -1.02 8.56 -9.01
C GLY A 62 -2.20 7.67 -9.38
N ILE A 63 -2.30 6.49 -8.77
CA ILE A 63 -3.35 5.50 -9.05
C ILE A 63 -4.40 5.58 -7.94
N ARG A 64 -5.66 5.77 -8.32
CA ARG A 64 -6.78 5.70 -7.38
C ARG A 64 -7.22 4.24 -7.25
N THR A 65 -7.16 3.71 -6.04
CA THR A 65 -7.62 2.36 -5.69
C THR A 65 -8.51 2.42 -4.45
N ASP A 66 -9.40 1.45 -4.33
CA ASP A 66 -10.17 1.20 -3.11
C ASP A 66 -9.96 -0.26 -2.71
N SER A 67 -8.88 -0.50 -1.96
CA SER A 67 -8.48 -1.86 -1.57
C SER A 67 -9.42 -2.46 -0.52
N LEU A 68 -10.29 -1.68 0.12
CA LEU A 68 -11.26 -2.18 1.09
C LEU A 68 -12.53 -2.71 0.41
N GLU A 69 -13.02 -1.99 -0.59
CA GLU A 69 -14.17 -2.42 -1.37
C GLU A 69 -13.79 -3.49 -2.39
N GLU A 70 -12.70 -3.28 -3.14
CA GLU A 70 -12.21 -4.22 -4.15
C GLU A 70 -11.12 -5.12 -3.53
N GLN A 71 -11.56 -6.23 -2.93
CA GLN A 71 -10.63 -7.10 -2.19
C GLN A 71 -9.54 -7.74 -3.05
N ASP A 72 -9.83 -7.95 -4.34
CA ASP A 72 -8.94 -8.55 -5.34
C ASP A 72 -8.19 -7.50 -6.18
N ASN A 73 -8.09 -6.27 -5.67
CA ASN A 73 -7.34 -5.20 -6.32
C ASN A 73 -5.89 -5.65 -6.64
N GLU A 74 -5.51 -5.59 -7.92
CA GLU A 74 -4.22 -6.10 -8.40
C GLU A 74 -3.04 -5.38 -7.75
N PHE A 75 -3.15 -4.06 -7.53
CA PHE A 75 -2.10 -3.28 -6.86
C PHE A 75 -1.90 -3.74 -5.42
N TYR A 76 -2.98 -3.97 -4.67
CA TYR A 76 -2.91 -4.52 -3.31
C TYR A 76 -2.33 -5.93 -3.29
N LEU A 77 -2.77 -6.81 -4.19
CA LEU A 77 -2.29 -8.19 -4.25
C LEU A 77 -0.79 -8.27 -4.57
N MET A 78 -0.32 -7.47 -5.53
CA MET A 78 1.11 -7.34 -5.83
C MET A 78 1.89 -6.77 -4.64
N GLY A 79 1.38 -5.72 -3.99
CA GLY A 79 2.01 -5.13 -2.81
C GLY A 79 2.12 -6.11 -1.64
N ARG A 80 1.07 -6.89 -1.40
CA ARG A 80 1.04 -7.95 -0.38
C ARG A 80 2.03 -9.06 -0.69
N GLU A 81 2.15 -9.48 -1.95
CA GLU A 81 3.13 -10.49 -2.36
C GLU A 81 4.58 -9.99 -2.20
N MET A 82 4.86 -8.74 -2.59
CA MET A 82 6.19 -8.12 -2.45
C MET A 82 6.61 -7.94 -0.99
N THR A 83 5.65 -7.72 -0.08
CA THR A 83 5.90 -7.49 1.36
C THR A 83 5.74 -8.75 2.21
N ASP A 84 5.48 -9.91 1.60
CA ASP A 84 5.42 -11.20 2.28
C ASP A 84 6.82 -11.75 2.57
N PHE A 85 7.37 -11.34 3.71
CA PHE A 85 8.66 -11.82 4.22
C PHE A 85 8.57 -13.09 5.06
N THR A 86 7.37 -13.65 5.27
CA THR A 86 7.22 -14.86 6.11
C THR A 86 7.77 -16.10 5.42
N SER A 87 7.79 -16.10 4.09
CA SER A 87 8.34 -17.20 3.31
C SER A 87 9.82 -16.98 3.04
N LEU A 88 10.69 -17.67 3.81
CA LEU A 88 12.15 -17.69 3.63
C LEU A 88 12.56 -17.91 2.16
N ARG A 89 11.81 -18.74 1.42
CA ARG A 89 12.01 -19.02 -0.01
C ARG A 89 11.75 -17.80 -0.89
N LYS A 90 10.70 -17.01 -0.60
CA LYS A 90 10.39 -15.77 -1.33
C LYS A 90 11.43 -14.69 -1.01
N GLY A 91 11.85 -14.58 0.25
CA GLY A 91 12.94 -13.69 0.66
C GLY A 91 14.25 -13.99 -0.08
N ILE A 92 14.69 -15.25 -0.09
CA ILE A 92 15.90 -15.67 -0.82
C ILE A 92 15.78 -15.39 -2.33
N LYS A 93 14.60 -15.62 -2.94
CA LYS A 93 14.36 -15.32 -4.36
C LYS A 93 14.40 -13.81 -4.65
N PHE A 94 13.82 -13.00 -3.78
CA PHE A 94 13.84 -11.54 -3.87
C PHE A 94 15.28 -11.00 -3.77
N PHE A 95 16.03 -11.39 -2.74
CA PHE A 95 17.44 -10.98 -2.60
C PHE A 95 18.32 -11.54 -3.74
N GLY A 96 18.05 -12.76 -4.21
CA GLY A 96 18.75 -13.36 -5.35
C GLY A 96 18.60 -12.55 -6.64
N PHE A 97 17.41 -11.98 -6.90
CA PHE A 97 17.18 -11.10 -8.05
C PHE A 97 18.05 -9.83 -8.00
N PHE A 98 18.24 -9.23 -6.82
CA PHE A 98 19.08 -8.04 -6.65
C PHE A 98 20.58 -8.33 -6.72
N ILE A 99 21.02 -9.53 -6.30
CA ILE A 99 22.45 -9.90 -6.27
C ILE A 99 22.91 -10.45 -7.61
N VAL A 100 22.11 -11.28 -8.29
CA VAL A 100 22.49 -11.87 -9.58
C VAL A 100 21.33 -11.84 -10.59
N PRO A 101 20.99 -10.66 -11.13
CA PRO A 101 19.89 -10.52 -12.10
C PRO A 101 20.10 -11.31 -13.40
N LYS A 102 21.32 -11.81 -13.67
CA LYS A 102 21.65 -12.62 -14.86
C LYS A 102 21.27 -14.11 -14.76
N ILE A 103 21.05 -14.67 -13.57
CA ILE A 103 20.71 -16.11 -13.39
C ILE A 103 19.18 -16.32 -13.39
N LEU A 104 18.42 -15.28 -13.06
CA LEU A 104 16.97 -15.31 -12.87
C LEU A 104 16.20 -14.77 -14.09
N ARG A 105 16.77 -14.88 -15.30
CA ARG A 105 16.11 -14.55 -16.57
C ARG A 105 15.67 -15.82 -17.28
#